data_AF-A0A117KYM4-F1
#
_entry.id   AF-A0A117KYM4-F1
#
_cell.length_a   1.000
_cell.length_b   1.000
_cell.length_c   1.000
_cell.angle_alpha   90.00
_cell.angle_beta   90.00
_cell.angle_gamma   90.00
#
_symmetry.space_group_name_H-M   'P 1'
#
loop_
_entity.id
_entity.type
_entity.pdbx_description
1 polymer ?
#
loop_
_entity_poly.entity_id
_entity_poly.type
_entity_poly.pdbx_seq_one_letter_code
_entity_poly.pdbx_strand_id
1 'polypeptide(L)' 'MKKEFDVKDILKKVKEAAPLVVQITNFVSASFQAACTLALGAYAMMPVSEEEIEDVLSKADSLLINI' A
#
# COMPACT_ATOMS: atom_id res chain seq x y z
N MET A 1 -18.40 13.58 17.07
CA MET A 1 -17.98 12.35 17.76
C MET A 1 -16.61 11.95 17.24
N LYS A 2 -15.55 11.92 18.07
CA LYS A 2 -14.28 11.29 17.67
C LYS A 2 -14.51 9.78 17.71
N LYS A 3 -14.40 9.13 16.56
CA LYS A 3 -14.40 7.66 16.49
C LYS A 3 -13.05 7.23 17.05
N GLU A 4 -13.08 6.55 18.19
CA GLU A 4 -11.87 5.94 18.75
C GLU A 4 -11.58 4.70 17.91
N PHE A 5 -10.43 4.67 17.25
CA PHE A 5 -10.03 3.57 16.39
C PHE A 5 -9.18 2.61 17.20
N ASP A 6 -9.63 1.36 17.37
CA ASP A 6 -8.76 0.31 17.91
C ASP A 6 -7.74 -0.10 16.84
N VAL A 7 -6.47 0.15 17.13
CA VAL A 7 -5.34 -0.20 16.27
C VAL A 7 -5.29 -1.71 16.01
N LYS A 8 -5.66 -2.54 16.99
CA LYS A 8 -5.68 -4.00 16.82
C LYS A 8 -6.69 -4.41 15.76
N ASP A 9 -7.88 -3.81 15.78
CA ASP A 9 -8.92 -4.09 14.79
C ASP A 9 -8.53 -3.62 13.40
N ILE A 10 -7.83 -2.48 13.28
CA ILE A 10 -7.30 -2.00 12.00
C ILE A 10 -6.26 -2.98 11.45
N LEU A 11 -5.27 -3.35 12.26
CA LEU A 11 -4.21 -4.27 11.81
C LEU A 11 -4.77 -5.64 11.43
N LYS A 12 -5.78 -6.12 12.17
CA LYS A 12 -6.49 -7.35 11.82
C LYS A 12 -7.15 -7.24 10.44
N LYS A 13 -7.88 -6.14 10.18
CA LYS A 13 -8.53 -5.91 8.88
C LYS A 13 -7.55 -5.81 7.72
N VAL A 14 -6.42 -5.13 7.91
CA VAL A 14 -5.37 -5.04 6.88
C VAL A 14 -4.83 -6.42 6.55
N LYS A 15 -4.54 -7.23 7.57
CA LYS A 15 -4.03 -8.60 7.37
C LYS A 15 -5.05 -9.54 6.73
N GLU A 16 -6.33 -9.40 7.06
CA GLU A 16 -7.42 -10.21 6.48
C GLU A 16 -7.73 -9.82 5.03
N ALA A 17 -7.71 -8.52 4.71
CA ALA A 17 -7.93 -8.02 3.36
C ALA A 17 -6.71 -8.19 2.46
N ALA A 18 -5.51 -8.18 3.05
CA ALA A 18 -4.21 -8.20 2.36
C ALA A 18 -4.17 -7.28 1.12
N PRO A 19 -4.41 -5.96 1.30
CA PRO A 19 -4.66 -5.07 0.18
C PRO A 19 -3.41 -4.87 -0.69
N LEU A 20 -3.63 -4.71 -2.00
CA LEU A 20 -2.61 -4.27 -2.95
C LEU A 20 -2.47 -2.75 -2.91
N VAL A 21 -1.33 -2.28 -2.41
CA VAL A 21 -0.93 -0.87 -2.37
C VAL A 21 0.05 -0.62 -3.52
N VAL A 22 -0.43 0.04 -4.57
CA VAL A 22 0.42 0.52 -5.66
C VAL A 22 1.14 1.78 -5.19
N GLN A 23 2.45 1.83 -5.35
CA GLN A 23 3.30 2.89 -4.82
C GLN A 23 4.06 3.58 -5.96
N ILE A 24 3.77 4.86 -6.15
CA ILE A 24 4.58 5.80 -6.92
C ILE A 24 5.30 6.67 -5.89
N THR A 25 6.53 6.31 -5.57
CA THR A 25 7.26 6.90 -4.43
C THR A 25 8.68 7.29 -4.80
N ASN A 26 9.27 8.20 -4.02
CA ASN A 26 10.66 8.60 -4.21
C ASN A 26 11.63 7.43 -3.93
N PHE A 27 12.82 7.50 -4.54
CA PHE A 27 13.85 6.47 -4.44
C PHE A 27 14.43 6.30 -3.03
N VAL A 28 14.36 7.33 -2.19
CA VAL A 28 14.97 7.32 -0.85
C VAL A 28 14.18 6.45 0.11
N SER A 29 12.84 6.53 0.07
CA SER A 29 11.97 5.80 1.01
C SER A 29 11.33 4.53 0.42
N ALA A 30 11.48 4.28 -0.89
CA ALA A 30 10.87 3.14 -1.58
C ALA A 30 11.05 1.80 -0.82
N SER A 31 12.29 1.40 -0.54
CA SER A 31 12.56 0.10 0.10
C SER A 31 11.94 -0.01 1.50
N PHE A 32 11.99 1.07 2.29
CA PHE A 32 11.42 1.08 3.63
C PHE A 32 9.89 1.02 3.59
N GLN A 33 9.25 1.77 2.69
CA GLN A 33 7.80 1.76 2.53
C GLN A 33 7.29 0.39 2.06
N ALA A 34 7.98 -0.24 1.11
CA ALA A 34 7.65 -1.60 0.69
C ALA A 34 7.73 -2.59 1.86
N ALA A 35 8.83 -2.56 2.63
CA ALA A 35 9.02 -3.43 3.79
C ALA A 35 7.95 -3.21 4.88
N CYS A 36 7.64 -1.95 5.20
CA CYS A 36 6.57 -1.63 6.15
C CYS A 36 5.20 -2.14 5.69
N THR A 37 4.88 -1.96 4.40
CA THR A 37 3.61 -2.42 3.82
C THR A 37 3.46 -3.94 3.95
N LEU A 38 4.51 -4.69 3.60
CA LEU A 38 4.57 -6.13 3.77
C LEU A 38 4.48 -6.56 5.23
N ALA A 39 5.19 -5.88 6.14
CA ALA A 39 5.17 -6.17 7.57
C ALA A 39 3.77 -5.98 8.19
N LEU A 40 2.97 -5.06 7.65
CA LEU A 40 1.58 -4.83 8.06
C LEU A 40 0.59 -5.86 7.47
N GLY A 41 1.04 -6.75 6.58
CA GLY A 41 0.21 -7.78 5.95
C GLY A 41 -0.45 -7.35 4.64
N ALA A 42 -0.03 -6.24 4.05
CA ALA A 42 -0.47 -5.78 2.73
C ALA A 42 0.59 -6.12 1.66
N TYR A 43 0.24 -5.97 0.38
CA TYR A 43 1.17 -6.10 -0.73
C TYR A 43 1.61 -4.72 -1.23
N ALA A 44 2.92 -4.53 -1.44
CA ALA A 44 3.46 -3.36 -2.11
C ALA A 44 3.82 -3.70 -3.55
N MET A 45 3.39 -2.86 -4.49
CA MET A 45 3.76 -2.96 -5.90
C MET A 45 4.20 -1.59 -6.42
N MET A 46 5.34 -1.55 -7.11
CA MET A 46 5.87 -0.33 -7.71
C MET A 46 5.98 -0.55 -9.22
N PRO A 47 5.12 0.09 -10.04
CA PRO A 47 5.23 0.00 -11.50
C PRO A 47 6.58 0.55 -11.95
N VAL A 48 7.23 -0.15 -12.88
CA VAL A 48 8.55 0.24 -13.41
C VAL A 48 8.46 0.98 -14.74
N SER A 49 7.27 1.02 -15.34
CA SER A 49 6.99 1.73 -16.59
C SER A 49 5.57 2.30 -16.59
N GLU A 50 5.34 3.27 -17.48
CA GLU A 50 4.01 3.86 -17.71
C GLU A 50 3.05 2.85 -18.38
N GLU A 51 3.60 1.93 -19.17
CA GLU A 51 2.85 0.90 -19.91
C GLU A 51 2.12 -0.07 -18.98
N GLU A 52 2.66 -0.32 -17.79
CA GLU A 52 2.06 -1.20 -16.78
C GLU A 52 1.09 -0.48 -15.84
N ILE A 53 1.11 0.86 -15.80
CA ILE A 53 0.42 1.64 -14.77
C ILE A 53 -1.09 1.42 -14.79
N GLU A 54 -1.73 1.44 -15.96
CA GLU A 54 -3.19 1.27 -16.06
C GLU A 54 -3.64 -0.10 -15.57
N ASP A 55 -2.96 -1.15 -16.04
CA ASP A 55 -3.25 -2.53 -15.67
C ASP A 55 -3.08 -2.78 -14.17
N VAL A 56 -2.03 -2.20 -13.58
CA VAL A 56 -1.72 -2.35 -12.15
C VAL A 56 -2.70 -1.55 -11.29
N LEU A 57 -3.03 -0.31 -11.68
CA LEU A 57 -4.02 0.49 -10.97
C LEU A 57 -5.42 -0.11 -11.04
N SER A 58 -5.78 -0.79 -12.13
CA SER A 58 -7.09 -1.46 -12.24
C SER A 58 -7.31 -2.57 -11.20
N LYS A 59 -6.23 -3.10 -10.63
CA LYS A 59 -6.22 -4.18 -9.63
C LYS A 59 -5.88 -3.68 -8.22
N ALA A 60 -5.57 -2.39 -8.07
CA ALA A 60 -5.11 -1.82 -6.81
C ALA A 60 -6.27 -1.58 -5.85
N ASP A 61 -6.08 -1.92 -4.57
CA ASP A 61 -6.99 -1.49 -3.50
C ASP A 61 -6.71 -0.04 -3.08
N SER A 62 -5.48 0.43 -3.29
CA SER A 62 -5.07 1.80 -3.00
C SER A 62 -3.85 2.24 -3.81
N LEU A 63 -3.72 3.55 -3.98
CA LEU A 63 -2.58 4.22 -4.61
C LEU A 63 -1.91 5.14 -3.60
N LEU A 64 -0.61 4.97 -3.41
CA LEU A 64 0.27 5.84 -2.64
C LEU A 64 1.13 6.68 -3.60
N ILE A 65 1.02 8.01 -3.50
CA ILE A 65 1.87 8.96 -4.21
C ILE A 65 2.73 9.73 -3.21
N ASN A 66 4.05 9.66 -3.36
CA ASN A 66 5.02 10.29 -2.48
C ASN A 66 6.19 10.85 -3.31
N ILE A 67 6.18 12.15 -3.56
CA ILE A 67 7.10 12.89 -4.45
C ILE A 67 8.06 13.76 -3.65
#